data_AF-A0A349K158-F1
#
_entry.id   AF-A0A349K158-F1
#
_cell.length_a   1.000
_cell.length_b   1.000
_cell.length_c   1.000
_cell.angle_alpha   90.00
_cell.angle_beta   90.00
_cell.angle_gamma   90.00
#
_symmetry.space_group_name_H-M   'P 1'
#
loop_
_entity.id
_entity.type
_entity.pdbx_description
1 polymer ?
#
loop_
_entity_poly.entity_id
_entity_poly.type
_entity_poly.pdbx_seq_one_letter_code
_entity_poly.pdbx_strand_id
1 'polypeptide(L)'
;MFLMNLLPEEMKSRLFSSPMKFAGTLLGVLAALSYSASAIPNAVGGFLAQADSPLNDTEIGGQLLDPGLWAGSRDLPGNWREEAPIATVAGSYLAARPKVFGVPAVMVQARHRSGKLDSLAITFADAGSYFGYLNEKLPDHL
;
A
#
# COMPACT_ATOMS: atom_id res chain seq x y z
N MET A 1 -40.04 32.43 -8.58
CA MET A 1 -40.28 33.89 -8.45
C MET A 1 -41.46 34.05 -7.49
N PHE A 2 -41.25 34.38 -6.21
CA PHE A 2 -42.23 35.02 -5.29
C PHE A 2 -41.84 35.00 -3.80
N LEU A 3 -40.75 34.35 -3.35
CA LEU A 3 -40.36 34.37 -1.93
C LEU A 3 -39.12 35.22 -1.58
N MET A 4 -38.34 35.69 -2.56
CA MET A 4 -37.10 36.47 -2.30
C MET A 4 -37.30 37.98 -2.15
N ASN A 5 -38.52 38.49 -2.32
CA ASN A 5 -38.82 39.93 -2.20
C ASN A 5 -39.28 40.37 -0.79
N LEU A 6 -39.29 39.45 0.17
CA LEU A 6 -39.75 39.72 1.54
C LEU A 6 -38.60 39.85 2.57
N LEU A 7 -37.35 39.73 2.14
CA LEU A 7 -36.20 39.91 3.02
C LEU A 7 -35.72 41.37 3.01
N PRO A 8 -35.49 41.99 4.18
CA PRO A 8 -34.91 43.32 4.28
C PRO A 8 -33.57 43.38 3.54
N GLU A 9 -33.29 44.49 2.84
CA GLU A 9 -32.06 44.68 2.06
C GLU A 9 -30.77 44.45 2.88
N GLU A 10 -30.82 44.61 4.20
CA GLU A 10 -29.70 44.32 5.10
C GLU A 10 -29.31 42.85 5.21
N MET A 11 -30.21 41.90 4.88
CA MET A 11 -29.91 40.47 4.86
C MET A 11 -29.40 39.98 3.51
N LYS A 12 -29.71 40.68 2.41
CA LYS A 12 -29.15 40.37 1.09
C LYS A 12 -27.67 40.74 1.01
N SER A 13 -27.27 41.85 1.64
CA SER A 13 -25.89 42.35 1.64
C SER A 13 -24.92 41.53 2.49
N ARG A 14 -25.40 40.71 3.45
CA ARG A 14 -24.54 39.84 4.28
C ARG A 14 -24.15 38.52 3.62
N LEU A 15 -24.93 38.04 2.65
CA LEU A 15 -24.58 36.83 1.88
C LEU A 15 -23.44 37.06 0.89
N PHE A 16 -23.18 38.32 0.54
CA PHE A 16 -22.11 38.73 -0.38
C PHE A 16 -21.03 39.57 0.31
N SER A 17 -20.85 39.44 1.62
CA SER A 17 -19.77 40.14 2.31
C SER A 17 -18.42 39.44 2.07
N SER A 18 -17.83 39.79 0.93
CA SER A 18 -16.46 39.56 0.49
C SER A 18 -16.18 38.21 -0.22
N PRO A 19 -16.02 38.20 -1.56
CA PRO A 19 -15.57 37.01 -2.30
C PRO A 19 -14.19 36.51 -1.82
N MET A 20 -13.38 37.37 -1.19
CA MET A 20 -12.12 37.00 -0.56
C MET A 20 -12.30 36.06 0.65
N LYS A 21 -13.37 36.21 1.43
CA LYS A 21 -13.62 35.33 2.59
C LYS A 21 -14.04 33.94 2.13
N PHE A 22 -14.92 33.86 1.14
CA PHE A 22 -15.35 32.59 0.55
C PHE A 22 -14.19 31.89 -0.17
N ALA A 23 -13.38 32.62 -0.94
CA ALA A 23 -12.18 32.09 -1.57
C ALA A 23 -11.16 31.60 -0.54
N GLY A 24 -10.97 32.33 0.57
CA GLY A 24 -10.08 31.90 1.66
C GLY A 24 -10.55 30.63 2.37
N THR A 25 -11.85 30.52 2.65
CA THR A 25 -12.43 29.31 3.25
C THR A 25 -12.36 28.12 2.28
N LEU A 26 -12.61 28.34 0.98
CA LEU A 26 -12.51 27.31 -0.05
C LEU A 26 -11.07 26.82 -0.24
N LEU A 27 -10.08 27.73 -0.29
CA LEU A 27 -8.66 27.37 -0.34
C LEU A 27 -8.24 26.60 0.91
N GLY A 28 -8.72 27.00 2.09
CA GLY A 28 -8.43 26.32 3.35
C GLY A 28 -8.99 24.90 3.39
N VAL A 29 -10.21 24.69 2.91
CA VAL A 29 -10.82 23.35 2.80
C VAL A 29 -10.10 22.49 1.75
N LEU A 30 -9.73 23.05 0.59
CA LEU A 30 -8.93 22.33 -0.43
C LEU A 30 -7.54 21.96 0.10
N ALA A 31 -6.87 22.84 0.85
CA ALA A 31 -5.58 22.56 1.46
C ALA A 31 -5.69 21.46 2.55
N ALA A 32 -6.73 21.50 3.38
CA ALA A 32 -7.00 20.47 4.39
C ALA A 32 -7.31 19.11 3.75
N LEU A 33 -8.11 19.07 2.68
CA LEU A 33 -8.39 17.85 1.92
C LEU A 33 -7.15 17.31 1.17
N SER A 34 -6.27 18.20 0.72
CA SER A 34 -4.99 17.81 0.10
C SER A 34 -4.01 17.22 1.12
N TYR A 35 -4.10 17.61 2.40
CA TYR A 35 -3.28 17.02 3.47
C TYR A 35 -3.70 15.57 3.77
N SER A 36 -5.00 15.28 3.69
CA SER A 36 -5.54 13.91 3.79
C SER A 36 -5.24 13.04 2.57
N ALA A 37 -4.82 13.61 1.44
CA ALA A 37 -4.42 12.84 0.27
C ALA A 37 -3.07 12.12 0.43
N SER A 38 -2.29 12.42 1.48
CA SER A 38 -1.08 11.64 1.81
C SER A 38 -1.38 10.34 2.58
N ALA A 39 -2.64 10.07 2.88
CA ALA A 39 -3.06 8.94 3.72
C ALA A 39 -3.82 7.83 2.97
N ILE A 40 -3.75 7.76 1.64
CA ILE A 40 -3.84 6.44 1.00
C ILE A 40 -2.41 5.90 1.03
N PRO A 41 -2.11 4.90 1.87
CA PRO A 41 -0.77 4.36 1.90
C PRO A 41 -0.48 3.83 0.50
N ASN A 42 0.44 4.47 -0.21
CA ASN A 42 1.20 3.85 -1.30
C ASN A 42 2.11 2.74 -0.72
N ALA A 43 1.62 1.99 0.27
CA ALA A 43 2.36 0.95 0.98
C ALA A 43 2.63 -0.26 0.08
N VAL A 44 1.82 -0.43 -0.96
CA VAL A 44 2.02 -1.46 -1.97
C VAL A 44 2.72 -0.91 -3.21
N GLY A 45 2.44 0.35 -3.59
CA GLY A 45 2.97 0.95 -4.83
C GLY A 45 4.33 1.65 -4.69
N GLY A 46 4.58 2.36 -3.59
CA GLY A 46 5.79 3.17 -3.38
C GLY A 46 7.01 2.35 -2.94
N PHE A 47 6.80 1.22 -2.26
CA PHE A 47 7.87 0.35 -1.76
C PHE A 47 8.59 -0.43 -2.87
N LEU A 48 7.92 -0.65 -4.01
CA LEU A 48 8.42 -1.42 -5.15
C LEU A 48 8.78 -0.56 -6.37
N ALA A 49 8.63 0.77 -6.28
CA ALA A 49 8.69 1.64 -7.45
C ALA A 49 10.10 1.84 -8.02
N GLN A 50 11.18 1.57 -7.27
CA GLN A 50 12.53 1.87 -7.75
C GLN A 50 13.62 1.15 -6.95
N ALA A 51 13.72 -0.16 -7.12
CA ALA A 51 14.96 -0.85 -6.83
C ALA A 51 15.54 -1.30 -8.16
N ASP A 52 16.53 -0.55 -8.66
CA ASP A 52 17.37 -1.01 -9.75
C ASP A 52 18.14 -2.23 -9.22
N SER A 53 17.80 -3.41 -9.74
CA SER A 53 18.28 -4.68 -9.24
C SER A 53 18.52 -5.61 -10.42
N PRO A 54 19.67 -6.31 -10.45
CA PRO A 54 19.95 -7.31 -11.48
C PRO A 54 18.99 -8.51 -11.41
N LEU A 55 18.22 -8.65 -10.33
CA LEU A 55 17.21 -9.70 -10.19
C LEU A 55 15.83 -9.32 -10.74
N ASN A 56 15.66 -8.09 -11.24
CA ASN A 56 14.43 -7.71 -11.92
C ASN A 56 14.22 -8.60 -13.15
N ASP A 57 13.00 -9.13 -13.32
CA ASP A 57 12.58 -10.05 -14.39
C ASP A 57 13.38 -11.36 -14.52
N THR A 58 14.24 -11.66 -13.55
CA THR A 58 15.10 -12.85 -13.50
C THR A 58 14.43 -13.97 -12.73
N GLU A 59 14.52 -15.20 -13.23
CA GLU A 59 14.01 -16.39 -12.54
C GLU A 59 14.90 -16.79 -11.35
N ILE A 60 14.33 -16.83 -10.15
CA ILE A 60 15.07 -17.15 -8.92
C ILE A 60 14.51 -18.36 -8.14
N GLY A 61 13.42 -18.99 -8.60
CA GLY A 61 12.73 -20.05 -7.87
C GLY A 61 13.64 -21.22 -7.48
N GLY A 62 14.54 -21.64 -8.37
CA GLY A 62 15.52 -22.68 -8.05
C GLY A 62 16.49 -22.29 -6.92
N GLN A 63 16.88 -21.01 -6.84
CA GLN A 63 17.77 -20.50 -5.80
C GLN A 63 17.05 -20.44 -4.44
N LEU A 64 15.77 -20.05 -4.44
CA LEU A 64 14.95 -20.00 -3.22
C LEU A 64 14.68 -21.38 -2.60
N LEU A 65 14.79 -22.45 -3.40
CA LEU A 65 14.64 -23.84 -2.93
C LEU A 65 15.97 -24.46 -2.45
N ASP A 66 17.07 -23.73 -2.47
CA ASP A 66 18.39 -24.27 -2.14
C ASP A 66 18.47 -24.68 -0.64
N PRO A 67 18.75 -25.96 -0.30
CA PRO A 67 18.79 -26.40 1.09
C PRO A 67 19.83 -25.68 1.95
N GLY A 68 20.93 -25.23 1.34
CA GLY A 68 21.98 -24.48 2.01
C GLY A 68 21.53 -23.09 2.44
N LEU A 69 20.65 -22.46 1.68
CA LEU A 69 20.02 -21.18 2.01
C LEU A 69 19.08 -21.34 3.21
N TRP A 70 18.26 -22.39 3.22
CA TRP A 70 17.39 -22.70 4.37
C TRP A 70 18.17 -23.04 5.65
N ALA A 71 19.31 -23.71 5.48
CA ALA A 71 20.19 -24.05 6.60
C ALA A 71 20.98 -22.85 7.16
N GLY A 72 20.98 -21.69 6.49
CA GLY A 72 21.80 -20.52 6.85
C GLY A 72 23.28 -20.67 6.45
N SER A 73 23.60 -21.62 5.58
CA SER A 73 24.97 -21.81 5.05
C SER A 73 25.26 -21.01 3.79
N ARG A 74 24.21 -20.43 3.17
CA ARG A 74 24.28 -19.52 2.04
C ARG A 74 23.30 -18.38 2.25
N ASP A 75 23.67 -17.20 1.75
CA ASP A 75 22.83 -16.00 1.84
C ASP A 75 21.72 -16.02 0.78
N LEU A 76 20.66 -15.26 1.07
CA LEU A 76 19.61 -14.99 0.09
C LEU A 76 20.17 -14.19 -1.10
N PRO A 77 19.74 -14.47 -2.34
CA PRO A 77 20.24 -13.75 -3.50
C PRO A 77 19.74 -12.30 -3.53
N GLY A 78 20.59 -11.39 -3.98
CA GLY A 78 20.25 -9.98 -4.18
C GLY A 78 20.26 -9.14 -2.91
N ASN A 79 19.64 -7.96 -3.00
CA ASN A 79 19.64 -6.97 -1.92
C ASN A 79 18.33 -7.05 -1.14
N TRP A 80 18.45 -7.26 0.17
CA TRP A 80 17.31 -7.37 1.08
C TRP A 80 17.24 -6.16 1.98
N ARG A 81 16.02 -5.70 2.24
CA ARG A 81 15.74 -4.60 3.17
C ARG A 81 15.08 -5.15 4.41
N GLU A 82 15.59 -4.76 5.56
CA GLU A 82 15.06 -5.21 6.84
C GLU A 82 13.67 -4.65 7.08
N GLU A 83 12.81 -5.48 7.67
CA GLU A 83 11.52 -5.09 8.24
C GLU A 83 11.65 -4.98 9.76
N ALA A 84 10.74 -4.24 10.39
CA ALA A 84 10.69 -4.20 11.84
C ALA A 84 10.46 -5.62 12.40
N PRO A 85 11.31 -6.11 13.32
CA PRO A 85 11.20 -7.47 13.83
C PRO A 85 9.92 -7.65 14.66
N ILE A 86 9.34 -8.85 14.60
CA ILE A 86 8.19 -9.24 15.42
C ILE A 86 8.65 -10.33 16.37
N ALA A 87 8.71 -10.00 17.67
CA ALA A 87 9.25 -10.86 18.71
C ALA A 87 10.68 -11.36 18.37
N THR A 88 10.85 -12.67 18.16
CA THR A 88 12.15 -13.29 17.85
C THR A 88 12.35 -13.54 16.35
N VAL A 89 11.44 -13.07 15.50
CA VAL A 89 11.49 -13.27 14.06
C VAL A 89 11.95 -11.99 13.38
N ALA A 90 13.09 -12.08 12.69
CA ALA A 90 13.59 -11.01 11.84
C ALA A 90 12.96 -11.15 10.44
N GLY A 91 12.39 -10.06 9.93
CA GLY A 91 11.81 -10.01 8.58
C GLY A 91 12.69 -9.22 7.64
N SER A 92 12.70 -9.59 6.36
CA SER A 92 13.26 -8.78 5.29
C SER A 92 12.50 -9.00 3.99
N TYR A 93 12.58 -8.04 3.08
CA TYR A 93 12.01 -8.17 1.73
C TYR A 93 13.07 -7.92 0.67
N LEU A 94 12.93 -8.63 -0.44
CA LEU A 94 13.80 -8.48 -1.60
C LEU A 94 13.50 -7.16 -2.31
N ALA A 95 14.51 -6.33 -2.49
CA ALA A 95 14.41 -5.10 -3.27
C ALA A 95 14.57 -5.42 -4.77
N ALA A 96 13.69 -6.25 -5.33
CA ALA A 96 13.64 -6.62 -6.74
C ALA A 96 12.25 -7.15 -7.12
N ARG A 97 11.95 -7.19 -8.42
CA ARG A 97 10.77 -7.86 -8.99
C ARG A 97 11.19 -9.06 -9.83
N PRO A 98 11.53 -10.19 -9.20
CA PRO A 98 11.97 -11.37 -9.92
C PRO A 98 10.78 -12.14 -10.52
N LYS A 99 11.09 -13.16 -11.30
CA LYS A 99 10.18 -14.26 -11.60
C LYS A 99 10.45 -15.41 -10.65
N VAL A 100 9.38 -16.03 -10.16
CA VAL A 100 9.47 -17.23 -9.34
C VAL A 100 8.60 -18.28 -10.00
N PHE A 101 9.24 -19.36 -10.45
CA PHE A 101 8.61 -20.43 -11.23
C PHE A 101 7.90 -19.91 -12.49
N GLY A 102 8.52 -18.95 -13.17
CA GLY A 102 8.03 -18.31 -14.38
C GLY A 102 7.00 -17.21 -14.15
N VAL A 103 6.52 -17.00 -12.92
CA VAL A 103 5.49 -16.02 -12.60
C VAL A 103 6.10 -14.75 -12.00
N PRO A 104 5.76 -13.55 -12.48
CA PRO A 104 6.25 -12.30 -11.91
C PRO A 104 5.82 -12.14 -10.44
N ALA A 105 6.81 -12.04 -9.56
CA ALA A 105 6.60 -11.73 -8.15
C ALA A 105 6.59 -10.21 -7.96
N VAL A 106 5.57 -9.74 -7.26
CA VAL A 106 5.44 -8.36 -6.79
C VAL A 106 6.22 -8.16 -5.51
N MET A 107 6.27 -9.17 -4.64
CA MET A 107 7.00 -9.09 -3.38
C MET A 107 7.54 -10.47 -2.98
N VAL A 108 8.76 -10.50 -2.46
CA VAL A 108 9.37 -11.68 -1.84
C VAL A 108 9.83 -11.28 -0.44
N GLN A 109 9.27 -11.90 0.59
CA GLN A 109 9.61 -11.70 1.99
C GLN A 109 10.28 -12.94 2.56
N ALA A 110 11.30 -12.74 3.37
CA ALA A 110 12.01 -13.76 4.11
C ALA A 110 11.84 -13.52 5.61
N ARG A 111 11.60 -14.58 6.35
CA ARG A 111 11.59 -14.59 7.81
C ARG A 111 12.71 -15.45 8.32
N HIS A 112 13.43 -14.95 9.29
CA HIS A 112 14.55 -15.63 9.91
C HIS A 112 14.28 -15.89 11.39
N ARG A 113 14.66 -17.08 11.83
CA ARG A 113 14.63 -17.50 13.23
C ARG A 113 15.95 -18.16 13.56
N SER A 114 16.60 -17.69 14.63
CA SER A 114 17.89 -18.24 15.08
C SER A 114 18.95 -18.29 13.96
N GLY A 115 18.99 -17.27 13.11
CA GLY A 115 19.96 -17.15 12.01
C GLY A 115 19.69 -18.05 10.80
N LYS A 116 18.56 -18.78 10.77
CA LYS A 116 18.15 -19.63 9.65
C LYS A 116 16.91 -19.07 8.98
N LEU A 117 16.74 -19.35 7.70
CA LEU A 117 15.50 -19.04 7.00
C LEU A 117 14.39 -19.95 7.56
N ASP A 118 13.36 -19.32 8.10
CA ASP A 118 12.18 -19.95 8.70
C ASP A 118 11.04 -20.06 7.67
N SER A 119 10.83 -19.00 6.88
CA SER A 119 9.81 -19.00 5.82
C SER A 119 10.09 -17.97 4.73
N LEU A 120 9.57 -18.25 3.53
CA LEU A 120 9.45 -17.30 2.42
C LEU A 120 7.97 -17.06 2.12
N ALA A 121 7.58 -15.80 1.95
CA ALA A 121 6.26 -15.40 1.46
C ALA A 121 6.42 -14.65 0.14
N ILE A 122 5.71 -15.11 -0.89
CA ILE A 122 5.83 -14.59 -2.25
C ILE A 122 4.45 -14.14 -2.72
N THR A 123 4.34 -12.87 -3.08
CA THR A 123 3.12 -12.28 -3.65
C THR A 123 3.32 -12.12 -5.14
N PHE A 124 2.42 -12.69 -5.94
CA PHE A 124 2.46 -12.62 -7.40
C PHE A 124 1.52 -11.54 -7.94
N ALA A 125 1.83 -11.01 -9.13
CA ALA A 125 1.01 -9.98 -9.76
C ALA A 125 -0.36 -10.51 -10.25
N ASP A 126 -0.42 -11.81 -10.56
CA ASP A 126 -1.52 -12.42 -11.31
C ASP A 126 -2.60 -13.07 -10.41
N ALA A 127 -2.46 -12.96 -9.09
CA ALA A 127 -3.51 -13.34 -8.16
C ALA A 127 -4.29 -12.09 -7.77
N GLY A 128 -5.40 -11.82 -8.45
CA GLY A 128 -6.32 -10.74 -8.06
C GLY A 128 -6.66 -10.82 -6.57
N SER A 129 -6.61 -9.68 -5.88
CA SER A 129 -6.98 -9.61 -4.47
C SER A 129 -8.49 -9.76 -4.32
N TYR A 130 -8.94 -10.87 -3.74
CA TYR A 130 -10.33 -11.05 -3.32
C TYR A 130 -10.50 -10.52 -1.88
N PHE A 131 -11.41 -9.56 -1.69
CA PHE A 131 -11.84 -9.09 -0.38
C PHE A 131 -13.32 -9.47 -0.20
N GLY A 132 -13.59 -10.43 0.68
CA GLY A 132 -14.94 -10.79 1.09
C GLY A 132 -15.17 -10.37 2.54
N TYR A 133 -16.29 -9.71 2.82
CA TYR A 133 -16.73 -9.44 4.17
C TYR A 133 -17.78 -10.48 4.56
N LEU A 134 -17.65 -11.07 5.75
CA LEU A 134 -18.72 -11.88 6.32
C LEU A 134 -19.92 -10.97 6.58
N ASN A 135 -21.02 -11.17 5.86
CA ASN A 135 -22.31 -10.63 6.24
C ASN A 135 -23.01 -11.69 7.10
N GLU A 136 -23.12 -11.44 8.41
CA GLU A 136 -23.82 -12.34 9.35
C GLU A 136 -25.32 -12.45 9.06
N LYS A 137 -25.89 -11.52 8.28
CA LYS A 137 -27.23 -11.67 7.70
C LYS A 137 -27.13 -12.34 6.35
N LEU A 138 -27.45 -13.63 6.32
CA LEU A 138 -27.84 -14.29 5.07
C LEU A 138 -29.08 -13.57 4.50
N PRO A 139 -29.18 -13.41 3.17
CA PRO A 139 -30.39 -12.86 2.55
C PRO A 139 -31.61 -13.69 2.99
N ASP A 140 -32.74 -13.03 3.23
CA ASP A 140 -33.98 -13.68 3.70
C ASP A 140 -34.58 -14.70 2.70
N HIS A 141 -33.86 -15.03 1.62
CA HIS A 141 -34.32 -15.80 0.46
C HIS A 141 -33.27 -16.79 -0.08
N LEU A 142 -32.53 -17.48 0.79
CA LEU A 142 -31.85 -18.74 0.44
C LEU A 142 -32.71 -19.93 0.81
#